data_AF-A0A519CJJ7-F1
#
_entry.id   AF-A0A519CJJ7-F1
#
_cell.length_a   1.000
_cell.length_b   1.000
_cell.length_c   1.000
_cell.angle_alpha   90.00
_cell.angle_beta   90.00
_cell.angle_gamma   90.00
#
_symmetry.space_group_name_H-M   'P 1'
#
loop_
_entity.id
_entity.type
_entity.pdbx_description
1 polymer ?
#
loop_
_entity_poly.entity_id
_entity_poly.type
_entity_poly.pdbx_seq_one_letter_code
_entity_poly.pdbx_strand_id
1 'polypeptide(L)'
;MNELEISNEFIEGNKNLCQLKPKTSPHTKIQRKYRRDEVYKLHFEYGYSARSISKILKINRNTINSDVSFLYSKLHNDMDKNSYDDWVNKQLSRLESQRVRLRRKLDKENTFQDSLQIEKMILELDSKIISIMMKIETSRHKKWDNSVGFINKWMEDNNYKNRYMALDTLLRIPEKSRNKIYQILGRK
;
A
#
# COMPACT_ATOMS: atom_id res chain seq x y z
N MET A 1 -12.85 1.97 24.31
CA MET A 1 -12.38 2.99 23.35
C MET A 1 -10.87 3.04 23.50
N ASN A 2 -10.09 2.92 22.42
CA ASN A 2 -8.67 3.23 22.54
C ASN A 2 -8.56 4.75 22.56
N GLU A 3 -8.07 5.31 23.67
CA GLU A 3 -7.70 6.72 23.74
C GLU A 3 -6.62 6.96 22.69
N LEU A 4 -6.95 7.78 21.69
CA LEU A 4 -5.99 8.19 20.68
C LEU A 4 -4.98 9.10 21.38
N GLU A 5 -3.69 8.75 21.33
CA GLU A 5 -2.60 9.64 21.73
C GLU A 5 -2.52 10.81 20.73
N ILE A 6 -3.35 11.82 20.97
CA ILE A 6 -3.33 13.12 20.33
C ILE A 6 -2.84 14.10 21.39
N SER A 7 -1.85 14.93 21.08
CA SER A 7 -1.38 15.90 22.08
C SER A 7 -2.50 16.88 22.45
N ASN A 8 -2.76 17.04 23.75
CA ASN A 8 -3.76 17.99 24.23
C ASN A 8 -3.40 19.43 23.82
N GLU A 9 -2.09 19.73 23.72
CA GLU A 9 -1.57 21.01 23.23
C GLU A 9 -2.03 21.34 21.79
N PHE A 10 -2.12 20.34 20.91
CA PHE A 10 -2.57 20.56 19.53
C PHE A 10 -4.07 20.86 19.44
N ILE A 11 -4.88 20.19 20.26
CA ILE A 11 -6.33 20.42 20.31
C ILE A 11 -6.63 21.83 20.82
N GLU A 12 -5.87 22.27 21.83
CA GLU A 12 -6.05 23.57 22.46
C GLU A 12 -5.56 24.72 21.56
N GLY A 13 -4.42 24.56 20.89
CA GLY A 13 -3.90 25.54 19.93
C GLY A 13 -4.81 25.77 18.71
N ASN A 14 -5.61 24.78 18.30
CA ASN A 14 -6.51 24.89 17.15
C ASN A 14 -7.89 25.49 17.47
N LYS A 15 -8.33 25.50 18.75
CA LYS A 15 -9.62 26.12 19.13
C LYS A 15 -9.67 27.62 18.76
N ASN A 16 -8.54 28.31 18.81
CA ASN A 16 -8.43 29.75 18.57
C ASN A 16 -8.27 30.12 17.07
N LEU A 17 -8.06 29.15 16.17
CA LEU A 17 -7.81 29.40 14.75
C LEU A 17 -9.10 29.45 13.91
N CYS A 18 -10.23 28.97 14.45
CA CYS A 18 -11.50 28.95 13.72
C CYS A 18 -12.24 30.31 13.68
N GLN A 19 -11.77 31.35 14.39
CA GLN A 19 -12.50 32.62 14.54
C GLN A 19 -11.91 33.81 13.77
N LEU A 20 -10.80 33.67 13.03
CA LEU A 20 -10.20 34.81 12.34
C LEU A 20 -9.96 34.48 10.86
N LYS A 21 -10.65 35.19 9.97
CA LYS A 21 -10.21 35.35 8.57
C LYS A 21 -9.10 36.41 8.54
N PRO A 22 -7.90 36.08 8.03
CA PRO A 22 -7.16 37.05 7.25
C PRO A 22 -6.71 36.52 5.88
N LYS A 23 -6.62 37.44 4.92
CA LYS A 23 -6.19 37.27 3.52
C LYS A 23 -4.67 37.01 3.37
N THR A 24 -4.03 36.43 4.37
CA THR A 24 -2.59 36.13 4.38
C THR A 24 -2.40 34.69 4.87
N SER A 25 -1.56 33.92 4.17
CA SER A 25 -1.26 32.50 4.41
C SER A 25 -1.46 32.07 5.89
N PRO A 26 -2.53 31.33 6.24
CA PRO A 26 -3.02 31.25 7.64
C PRO A 26 -2.15 30.43 8.60
N HIS A 27 -1.01 29.88 8.16
CA HIS A 27 -0.20 28.98 8.98
C HIS A 27 1.28 29.13 8.65
N THR A 28 2.11 29.21 9.70
CA THR A 28 3.58 29.18 9.57
C THR A 28 4.05 27.83 9.03
N LYS A 29 5.24 27.77 8.43
CA LYS A 29 5.81 26.51 7.89
C LYS A 29 5.83 25.40 8.96
N ILE A 30 6.09 25.77 10.21
CA ILE A 30 6.13 24.87 11.37
C ILE A 30 4.73 24.30 11.67
N GLN A 31 3.71 25.15 11.77
CA GLN A 31 2.33 24.72 12.02
C GLN A 31 1.79 23.80 10.92
N ARG A 32 2.14 24.07 9.65
CA ARG A 32 1.76 23.19 8.54
C ARG A 32 2.44 21.83 8.64
N LYS A 33 3.71 21.78 9.05
CA LYS A 33 4.43 20.52 9.25
C LYS A 33 3.76 19.68 10.35
N TYR A 34 3.57 20.27 11.53
CA TYR A 34 2.93 19.58 12.66
C TYR A 34 1.54 19.04 12.29
N ARG A 35 0.71 19.87 11.64
CA ARG A 35 -0.61 19.44 11.16
C ARG A 35 -0.51 18.28 10.17
N ARG A 36 0.46 18.30 9.26
CA ARG A 36 0.65 17.22 8.28
C ARG A 36 1.12 15.93 8.94
N ASP A 37 1.91 16.01 10.01
CA ASP A 37 2.35 14.84 10.78
C ASP A 37 1.13 14.19 11.49
N GLU A 38 0.24 14.99 12.10
CA GLU A 38 -1.02 14.50 12.68
C GLU A 38 -1.99 13.93 11.62
N VAL A 39 -2.13 14.63 10.49
CA VAL A 39 -2.91 14.13 9.35
C VAL A 39 -2.32 12.83 8.82
N TYR A 40 -0.99 12.70 8.80
CA TYR A 40 -0.33 11.48 8.38
C TYR A 40 -0.70 10.32 9.30
N LYS A 41 -0.53 10.50 10.62
CA LYS A 41 -0.87 9.51 11.64
C LYS A 41 -2.34 9.08 11.51
N LEU A 42 -3.26 10.04 11.48
CA LEU A 42 -4.69 9.75 11.40
C LEU A 42 -5.12 9.14 10.07
N HIS A 43 -4.56 9.58 8.94
CA HIS A 43 -4.99 9.11 7.61
C HIS A 43 -4.30 7.82 7.17
N PHE A 44 -3.00 7.67 7.45
CA PHE A 44 -2.21 6.54 6.98
C PHE A 44 -2.13 5.40 8.00
N GLU A 45 -2.02 5.69 9.29
CA GLU A 45 -1.91 4.64 10.33
C GLU A 45 -3.28 4.21 10.82
N TYR A 46 -4.11 5.17 11.24
CA TYR A 46 -5.46 4.86 11.76
C TYR A 46 -6.54 4.79 10.67
N GLY A 47 -6.20 5.21 9.45
CA GLY A 47 -7.06 5.08 8.27
C GLY A 47 -8.31 5.97 8.27
N TYR A 48 -8.34 7.06 9.04
CA TYR A 48 -9.48 7.97 9.10
C TYR A 48 -9.69 8.73 7.79
N SER A 49 -10.95 8.98 7.45
CA SER A 49 -11.32 9.82 6.30
C SER A 49 -10.98 11.29 6.57
N ALA A 50 -10.74 12.09 5.54
CA ALA A 50 -10.51 13.53 5.69
C ALA A 50 -11.68 14.24 6.41
N ARG A 51 -12.92 13.73 6.25
CA ARG A 51 -14.10 14.22 6.97
C ARG A 51 -14.00 13.92 8.48
N SER A 52 -13.57 12.72 8.85
CA SER A 52 -13.38 12.31 10.25
C SER A 52 -12.23 13.10 10.88
N ILE A 53 -11.10 13.25 10.18
CA ILE A 53 -9.94 14.01 10.63
C ILE A 53 -10.29 15.49 10.83
N SER A 54 -11.04 16.08 9.89
CA SER A 54 -11.55 17.46 10.00
C SER A 54 -12.33 17.68 11.30
N LYS A 55 -13.15 16.72 11.72
CA LYS A 55 -13.88 16.78 13.00
C LYS A 55 -12.94 16.64 14.21
N ILE A 56 -12.01 15.69 14.16
CA ILE A 56 -11.06 15.40 15.26
C ILE A 56 -10.15 16.61 15.51
N LEU A 57 -9.53 17.13 14.46
CA LEU A 57 -8.56 18.23 14.56
C LEU A 57 -9.23 19.61 14.58
N LYS A 58 -10.54 19.70 14.34
CA LYS A 58 -11.31 20.95 14.15
C LYS A 58 -10.72 21.85 13.06
N ILE A 59 -10.32 21.24 11.94
CA ILE A 59 -9.72 21.92 10.79
C ILE A 59 -10.62 21.75 9.57
N ASN A 60 -10.66 22.74 8.68
CA ASN A 60 -11.44 22.66 7.45
C ASN A 60 -11.07 21.41 6.61
N ARG A 61 -12.08 20.64 6.18
CA ARG A 61 -11.91 19.45 5.35
C ARG A 61 -11.08 19.70 4.09
N ASN A 62 -11.21 20.87 3.46
CA ASN A 62 -10.44 21.20 2.26
C ASN A 62 -8.95 21.32 2.58
N THR A 63 -8.59 21.90 3.73
CA THR A 63 -7.20 21.95 4.20
C THR A 63 -6.65 20.55 4.45
N ILE A 64 -7.43 19.68 5.10
CA ILE A 64 -7.06 18.28 5.32
C ILE A 64 -6.88 17.55 3.99
N ASN A 65 -7.80 17.73 3.03
CA ASN A 65 -7.67 17.15 1.69
C ASN A 65 -6.40 17.63 0.98
N SER A 66 -6.09 18.93 1.03
CA SER A 66 -4.85 19.48 0.47
C SER A 66 -3.60 18.90 1.13
N ASP A 67 -3.62 18.71 2.46
CA ASP A 67 -2.51 18.09 3.18
C ASP A 67 -2.37 16.60 2.85
N VAL A 68 -3.48 15.86 2.72
CA VAL A 68 -3.47 14.48 2.24
C VAL A 68 -2.88 14.39 0.83
N SER A 69 -3.30 15.25 -0.10
CA SER A 69 -2.74 15.30 -1.45
C SER A 69 -1.25 15.63 -1.45
N PHE A 70 -0.81 16.56 -0.59
CA PHE A 70 0.61 16.87 -0.40
C PHE A 70 1.39 15.68 0.17
N LEU A 71 0.83 14.95 1.12
CA LEU A 71 1.46 13.75 1.69
C LEU A 71 1.60 12.65 0.64
N TYR A 72 0.59 12.46 -0.23
CA TYR A 72 0.71 11.54 -1.36
C TYR A 72 1.77 11.98 -2.38
N SER A 73 1.87 13.27 -2.71
CA SER A 73 2.92 13.74 -3.62
C SER A 73 4.32 13.62 -2.99
N LYS A 74 4.46 13.85 -1.69
CA LYS A 74 5.71 13.61 -0.97
C LYS A 74 6.07 12.12 -0.95
N LEU A 75 5.10 11.24 -0.66
CA LEU A 75 5.30 9.79 -0.76
C LEU A 75 5.74 9.39 -2.17
N HIS A 76 5.15 9.98 -3.21
CA HIS A 76 5.55 9.74 -4.59
C HIS A 76 6.99 10.16 -4.87
N ASN A 77 7.41 11.34 -4.38
CA ASN A 77 8.78 11.82 -4.54
C ASN A 77 9.81 11.06 -3.67
N ASP A 78 9.38 10.54 -2.51
CA ASP A 78 10.20 9.65 -1.69
C ASP A 78 10.24 8.21 -2.26
N MET A 79 9.43 7.86 -3.26
CA MET A 79 9.50 6.58 -3.97
C MET A 79 10.73 6.45 -4.87
N ASP A 80 11.36 7.57 -5.24
CA ASP A 80 12.69 7.52 -5.86
C ASP A 80 13.76 7.03 -4.86
N LYS A 81 13.44 6.94 -3.55
CA LYS A 81 14.35 6.50 -2.48
C LYS A 81 13.93 5.22 -1.76
N ASN A 82 12.65 4.85 -1.79
CA ASN A 82 12.12 3.62 -1.19
C ASN A 82 11.77 2.61 -2.28
N SER A 83 12.11 1.33 -2.09
CA SER A 83 11.83 0.26 -3.06
C SER A 83 10.33 0.24 -3.43
N TYR A 84 10.02 -0.03 -4.70
CA TYR A 84 8.64 -0.31 -5.15
C TYR A 84 7.91 -1.29 -4.23
N ASP A 85 8.65 -2.22 -3.63
CA ASP A 85 8.13 -3.20 -2.67
C ASP A 85 7.55 -2.54 -1.41
N ASP A 86 8.19 -1.47 -0.89
CA ASP A 86 7.71 -0.76 0.30
C ASP A 86 6.35 -0.08 0.06
N TRP A 87 6.15 0.45 -1.15
CA TRP A 87 4.88 1.06 -1.50
C TRP A 87 3.77 0.02 -1.63
N VAL A 88 4.07 -1.10 -2.29
CA VAL A 88 3.13 -2.21 -2.40
C VAL A 88 2.75 -2.73 -1.01
N ASN A 89 3.74 -2.92 -0.13
CA ASN A 89 3.53 -3.33 1.26
C ASN A 89 2.65 -2.32 2.03
N LYS A 90 2.87 -1.01 1.85
CA LYS A 90 2.02 0.03 2.45
C LYS A 90 0.59 -0.04 1.95
N GLN A 91 0.36 -0.25 0.65
CA GLN A 91 -0.99 -0.38 0.11
C GLN A 91 -1.69 -1.63 0.65
N LEU A 92 -0.97 -2.76 0.73
CA LEU A 92 -1.48 -4.00 1.28
C LEU A 92 -1.90 -3.84 2.75
N SER A 93 -1.04 -3.21 3.57
CA SER A 93 -1.32 -2.92 4.98
C SER A 93 -2.56 -2.01 5.16
N ARG A 94 -2.76 -1.03 4.27
CA ARG A 94 -3.96 -0.17 4.28
C ARG A 94 -5.24 -0.95 3.98
N LEU A 95 -5.22 -1.84 2.98
CA LEU A 95 -6.36 -2.68 2.63
C LEU A 95 -6.70 -3.65 3.77
N GLU A 96 -5.69 -4.28 4.37
CA GLU A 96 -5.86 -5.15 5.54
C GLU A 96 -6.46 -4.41 6.74
N SER A 97 -5.96 -3.20 7.03
CA SER A 97 -6.50 -2.35 8.09
C SER A 97 -7.95 -1.93 7.84
N GLN A 98 -8.34 -1.70 6.58
CA GLN A 98 -9.73 -1.46 6.20
C GLN A 98 -10.59 -2.72 6.42
N ARG A 99 -10.10 -3.89 6.00
CA ARG A 99 -10.80 -5.17 6.20
C ARG A 99 -11.06 -5.44 7.67
N VAL A 100 -10.06 -5.27 8.54
CA VAL A 100 -10.21 -5.46 9.99
C VAL A 100 -11.28 -4.53 10.58
N ARG A 101 -11.33 -3.27 10.14
CA ARG A 101 -12.34 -2.31 10.62
C ARG A 101 -13.75 -2.68 10.16
N LEU A 102 -13.90 -3.15 8.92
CA LEU A 102 -15.18 -3.62 8.41
C LEU A 102 -15.66 -4.87 9.15
N ARG A 103 -14.77 -5.83 9.43
CA ARG A 103 -15.11 -7.01 10.25
C ARG A 103 -15.60 -6.61 11.65
N ARG A 104 -14.89 -5.71 12.34
CA ARG A 104 -15.35 -5.19 13.63
C ARG A 104 -16.68 -4.43 13.58
N LYS A 105 -17.02 -3.84 12.42
CA LYS A 105 -18.31 -3.18 12.21
C LYS A 105 -19.40 -4.24 11.98
N LEU A 106 -19.10 -5.27 11.19
CA LEU A 106 -19.99 -6.40 10.93
C LEU A 106 -20.41 -7.08 12.24
N ASP A 107 -19.48 -7.34 13.15
CA ASP A 107 -19.74 -7.97 14.46
C ASP A 107 -20.73 -7.19 15.34
N LYS A 108 -20.96 -5.91 15.05
CA LYS A 108 -21.83 -5.00 15.83
C LYS A 108 -23.12 -4.65 15.11
N GLU A 109 -23.28 -5.09 13.86
CA GLU A 109 -24.39 -4.71 13.01
C GLU A 109 -25.57 -5.65 13.24
N ASN A 110 -26.76 -5.10 13.40
CA ASN A 110 -27.96 -5.87 13.72
C ASN A 110 -28.94 -5.96 12.55
N THR A 111 -28.71 -5.20 11.48
CA THR A 111 -29.55 -5.25 10.28
C THR A 111 -28.92 -6.15 9.23
N PHE A 112 -29.73 -7.04 8.66
CA PHE A 112 -29.26 -7.92 7.59
C PHE A 112 -28.75 -7.13 6.38
N GLN A 113 -29.41 -6.02 6.04
CA GLN A 113 -29.05 -5.22 4.87
C GLN A 113 -27.69 -4.53 5.01
N ASP A 114 -27.39 -3.95 6.18
CA ASP A 114 -26.08 -3.33 6.42
C ASP A 114 -24.99 -4.41 6.59
N SER A 115 -25.32 -5.54 7.22
CA SER A 115 -24.43 -6.72 7.30
C SER A 115 -24.00 -7.19 5.91
N LEU A 116 -24.97 -7.44 5.03
CA LEU A 116 -24.73 -7.87 3.65
C LEU A 116 -23.90 -6.85 2.87
N GLN A 117 -24.13 -5.55 3.08
CA GLN A 117 -23.34 -4.50 2.45
C GLN A 117 -21.89 -4.51 2.93
N ILE A 118 -21.65 -4.67 4.23
CA ILE A 118 -20.31 -4.75 4.82
C ILE A 118 -19.59 -6.00 4.32
N GLU A 119 -20.26 -7.16 4.25
CA GLU A 119 -19.70 -8.40 3.70
C GLU A 119 -19.25 -8.25 2.25
N LYS A 120 -20.07 -7.62 1.41
CA LYS A 120 -19.68 -7.31 0.02
C LYS A 120 -18.43 -6.44 -0.06
N MET A 121 -18.33 -5.41 0.79
CA MET A 121 -17.14 -4.55 0.85
C MET A 121 -15.89 -5.33 1.30
N ILE A 122 -16.03 -6.26 2.24
CA ILE A 122 -14.94 -7.15 2.67
C ILE A 122 -14.48 -8.03 1.51
N LEU A 123 -15.42 -8.66 0.79
CA LEU A 123 -15.12 -9.50 -0.36
C LEU A 123 -14.39 -8.74 -1.47
N GLU A 124 -14.79 -7.50 -1.74
CA GLU A 124 -14.10 -6.63 -2.71
C GLU A 124 -12.66 -6.31 -2.29
N LEU A 125 -12.41 -6.07 -0.99
CA LEU A 125 -11.06 -5.83 -0.48
C LEU A 125 -10.20 -7.09 -0.59
N ASP A 126 -10.72 -8.26 -0.21
CA ASP A 126 -10.01 -9.53 -0.32
C ASP A 126 -9.67 -9.84 -1.78
N SER A 127 -10.61 -9.59 -2.71
CA SER A 127 -10.38 -9.74 -4.15
C SER A 127 -9.25 -8.82 -4.67
N LYS A 128 -9.20 -7.58 -4.19
CA LYS A 128 -8.13 -6.62 -4.55
C LYS A 128 -6.78 -7.06 -3.99
N ILE A 129 -6.74 -7.53 -2.74
CA ILE A 129 -5.52 -8.06 -2.11
C ILE A 129 -4.97 -9.23 -2.93
N ILE A 130 -5.82 -10.22 -3.26
CA ILE A 130 -5.43 -11.38 -4.09
C ILE A 130 -4.91 -10.92 -5.45
N SER A 131 -5.58 -9.98 -6.12
CA SER A 131 -5.15 -9.44 -7.40
C SER A 131 -3.76 -8.81 -7.35
N ILE A 132 -3.47 -8.05 -6.29
CA ILE A 132 -2.15 -7.45 -6.06
C ILE A 132 -1.09 -8.56 -5.86
N MET A 133 -1.37 -9.55 -5.01
CA MET A 133 -0.43 -10.65 -4.75
C MET A 133 -0.11 -11.44 -6.02
N MET A 134 -1.13 -11.78 -6.84
CA MET A 134 -0.91 -12.47 -8.11
C MET A 134 -0.02 -11.68 -9.06
N LYS A 135 -0.19 -10.34 -9.14
CA LYS A 135 0.64 -9.49 -10.00
C LYS A 135 2.10 -9.43 -9.52
N ILE A 136 2.33 -9.41 -8.21
CA ILE A 136 3.68 -9.45 -7.62
C ILE A 136 4.36 -10.76 -7.99
N GLU A 137 3.70 -11.90 -7.73
CA GLU A 137 4.30 -13.20 -8.02
C GLU A 137 4.54 -13.41 -9.52
N THR A 138 3.58 -13.01 -10.38
CA THR A 138 3.76 -13.08 -11.84
C THR A 138 4.96 -12.22 -12.29
N SER A 139 5.13 -11.03 -11.70
CA SER A 139 6.25 -10.15 -12.02
C SER A 139 7.58 -10.72 -11.50
N ARG A 140 7.59 -11.36 -10.33
CA ARG A 140 8.76 -12.03 -9.76
C ARG A 140 9.19 -13.22 -10.63
N HIS A 141 8.25 -14.09 -11.00
CA HIS A 141 8.52 -15.20 -11.92
C HIS A 141 9.09 -14.71 -13.25
N LYS A 142 8.50 -13.67 -13.86
CA LYS A 142 9.01 -13.10 -15.10
C LYS A 142 10.43 -12.56 -14.97
N LYS A 143 10.75 -11.85 -13.88
CA LYS A 143 12.12 -11.37 -13.61
C LYS A 143 13.09 -12.55 -13.50
N TRP A 144 12.71 -13.59 -12.77
CA TRP A 144 13.52 -14.78 -12.58
C TRP A 144 13.75 -15.56 -13.88
N ASP A 145 12.70 -15.76 -14.68
CA ASP A 145 12.78 -16.38 -16.01
C ASP A 145 13.70 -15.60 -16.94
N ASN A 146 13.61 -14.26 -16.94
CA ASN A 146 14.50 -13.40 -17.72
C ASN A 146 15.97 -13.54 -17.28
N SER A 147 16.24 -13.56 -15.97
CA SER A 147 17.59 -13.77 -15.43
C SER A 147 18.15 -15.13 -15.82
N VAL A 148 17.35 -16.20 -15.71
CA VAL A 148 17.76 -17.54 -16.14
C VAL A 148 17.98 -17.60 -17.65
N GLY A 149 17.13 -16.93 -18.44
CA GLY A 149 17.30 -16.79 -19.89
C GLY A 149 18.63 -16.12 -20.25
N PHE A 150 18.97 -15.03 -19.56
CA PHE A 150 20.24 -14.33 -19.75
C PHE A 150 21.45 -15.22 -19.44
N ILE A 151 21.43 -15.92 -18.29
CA ILE A 151 22.51 -16.83 -17.89
C ILE A 151 22.64 -17.98 -18.90
N ASN A 152 21.52 -18.57 -19.34
CA ASN A 152 21.54 -19.66 -20.30
C ASN A 152 22.09 -19.23 -21.66
N LYS A 153 21.74 -18.03 -22.13
CA LYS A 153 22.30 -17.45 -23.35
C LYS A 153 23.81 -17.26 -23.22
N TRP A 154 24.27 -16.66 -22.12
CA TRP A 154 25.70 -16.53 -21.83
C TRP A 154 26.42 -17.90 -21.79
N MET A 155 25.79 -18.93 -21.22
CA MET A 155 26.34 -20.28 -21.19
C MET A 155 26.45 -20.92 -22.58
N GLU A 156 25.48 -20.66 -23.45
CA GLU A 156 25.48 -21.08 -24.84
C GLU A 156 26.62 -20.41 -25.62
N ASP A 157 26.75 -19.08 -25.49
CA ASP A 157 27.81 -18.29 -26.12
C ASP A 157 29.22 -18.76 -25.68
N ASN A 158 29.34 -19.40 -24.51
CA ASN A 158 30.58 -19.94 -23.95
C ASN A 158 30.70 -21.49 -24.04
N ASN A 159 29.87 -22.16 -24.84
CA ASN A 159 29.92 -23.62 -25.07
C ASN A 159 29.79 -24.52 -23.83
N TYR A 160 29.11 -24.05 -22.77
CA TYR A 160 28.78 -24.91 -21.64
C TYR A 160 27.65 -25.89 -21.99
N LYS A 161 27.72 -27.13 -21.49
CA LYS A 161 26.73 -28.21 -21.77
C LYS A 161 25.51 -28.21 -20.85
N ASN A 162 25.58 -27.46 -19.75
CA ASN A 162 24.53 -27.40 -18.74
C ASN A 162 23.70 -26.14 -18.91
N ARG A 163 22.46 -26.18 -18.43
CA ARG A 163 21.52 -25.05 -18.40
C ARG A 163 20.91 -24.93 -17.02
N TYR A 164 20.45 -23.73 -16.70
CA TYR A 164 19.62 -23.49 -15.53
C TYR A 164 18.15 -23.53 -15.88
N MET A 165 17.36 -24.05 -14.95
CA MET A 165 15.90 -23.98 -14.97
C MET A 165 15.40 -23.27 -13.72
N ALA A 166 14.37 -22.46 -13.91
CA ALA A 166 13.61 -21.82 -12.86
C ALA A 166 12.36 -22.67 -12.53
N LEU A 167 12.43 -23.51 -11.50
CA LEU A 167 11.31 -24.24 -10.91
C LEU A 167 11.27 -23.94 -9.41
N ASP A 168 10.86 -22.72 -9.06
CA ASP A 168 10.91 -22.10 -7.72
C ASP A 168 12.32 -22.00 -7.07
N THR A 169 13.28 -22.76 -7.57
CA THR A 169 14.70 -22.77 -7.24
C THR A 169 15.54 -22.86 -8.52
N LEU A 170 16.80 -22.41 -8.44
CA LEU A 170 17.74 -22.49 -9.56
C LEU A 170 18.31 -23.91 -9.66
N LEU A 171 17.87 -24.69 -10.64
CA LEU A 171 18.36 -26.05 -10.84
C LEU A 171 19.30 -26.11 -12.04
N ARG A 172 20.53 -26.58 -11.80
CA ARG A 172 21.50 -26.87 -12.87
C ARG A 172 21.19 -28.25 -13.44
N ILE A 173 20.84 -28.32 -14.72
CA ILE A 173 20.47 -29.58 -15.38
C ILE A 173 21.10 -29.67 -16.77
N PRO A 174 21.31 -30.89 -17.30
CA PRO A 174 21.68 -31.09 -18.69
C PRO A 174 20.60 -30.55 -19.64
N GLU A 175 21.00 -29.99 -20.77
CA GLU A 175 20.09 -29.37 -21.76
C GLU A 175 19.02 -30.34 -22.29
N LYS A 176 19.39 -31.60 -22.54
CA LYS A 176 18.44 -32.65 -22.96
C LYS A 176 17.33 -32.88 -21.93
N SER A 177 17.67 -32.85 -20.64
CA SER A 177 16.71 -33.02 -19.55
C SER A 177 15.80 -31.79 -19.43
N ARG A 178 16.35 -30.58 -19.63
CA ARG A 178 15.59 -29.33 -19.65
C ARG A 178 14.47 -29.37 -20.70
N ASN A 179 14.79 -29.76 -21.92
CA ASN A 179 13.83 -29.76 -23.03
C ASN A 179 12.68 -30.74 -22.80
N LYS A 180 12.97 -31.94 -22.25
CA LYS A 180 11.92 -32.91 -21.88
C LYS A 180 10.99 -32.35 -20.80
N ILE A 181 11.54 -31.70 -19.78
CA ILE A 181 10.75 -31.10 -18.70
C ILE A 181 9.84 -29.99 -19.24
N TYR A 182 10.35 -29.13 -20.12
CA TYR A 182 9.56 -28.06 -20.74
C TYR A 182 8.42 -28.58 -21.62
N GLN A 183 8.63 -29.68 -22.35
CA GLN A 183 7.55 -30.35 -23.09
C GLN A 183 6.43 -30.85 -22.17
N ILE A 184 6.78 -31.44 -21.01
CA ILE A 184 5.79 -31.91 -20.03
C ILE A 184 5.02 -30.73 -19.42
N LEU A 185 5.71 -29.63 -19.15
CA LEU A 185 5.12 -28.43 -18.53
C LEU A 185 4.38 -27.52 -19.52
N GLY A 186 4.36 -27.85 -20.82
CA GLY A 186 3.74 -27.03 -21.86
C GLY A 186 4.40 -25.65 -22.05
N ARG A 187 5.67 -25.50 -21.65
CA ARG A 187 6.44 -24.25 -21.81
C ARG A 187 7.29 -24.36 -23.09
N LYS A 188 7.16 -23.39 -24.00
CA LYS A 188 8.02 -23.28 -25.19
C LYS A 188 9.28 -22.49 -24.87
#